data_AF-A0A6M3KZI6-F1
#
_entry.id   AF-A0A6M3KZI6-F1
#
_cell.length_a   1.000
_cell.length_b   1.000
_cell.length_c   1.000
_cell.angle_alpha   90.00
_cell.angle_beta   90.00
_cell.angle_gamma   90.00
#
_symmetry.space_group_name_H-M   'P 1'
#
loop_
_entity.id
_entity.type
_entity.pdbx_description
1 polymer ?
#
loop_
_entity_poly.entity_id
_entity_poly.type
_entity_poly.pdbx_seq_one_letter_code
_entity_poly.pdbx_strand_id
1 'polypeptide(L)'
;MKNNDITMTINIDEQPLVILHTMSDCHLCIKCKHLLQHWNISYATVEDNPSSDEPYPILFINGNKHSYEMLLQKIKNGEIGS
;
A
#
# COMPACT_ATOMS: atom_id res chain seq x y z
N MET A 1 39.02 4.47 -24.09
CA MET A 1 38.10 4.79 -22.98
C MET A 1 37.07 3.69 -22.91
N LYS A 2 36.96 2.98 -21.78
CA LYS A 2 35.98 1.90 -21.57
C LYS A 2 34.73 2.54 -20.97
N ASN A 3 33.63 2.61 -21.71
CA ASN A 3 32.32 2.98 -21.17
C ASN A 3 31.71 1.73 -20.53
N ASN A 4 31.76 1.68 -19.19
CA ASN A 4 30.93 0.75 -18.43
C ASN A 4 29.53 1.38 -18.30
N ASP A 5 28.64 1.01 -19.21
CA ASP A 5 27.21 1.19 -19.02
C ASP A 5 26.75 0.21 -17.92
N ILE A 6 26.69 0.71 -16.69
CA ILE A 6 26.09 -0.01 -15.57
C ILE A 6 24.58 0.18 -15.74
N THR A 7 23.95 -0.73 -16.48
CA THR A 7 22.50 -0.87 -16.48
C THR A 7 22.10 -1.34 -15.09
N MET A 8 21.60 -0.43 -14.26
CA MET A 8 20.95 -0.80 -13.01
C MET A 8 19.69 -1.59 -13.37
N THR A 9 19.77 -2.91 -13.32
CA THR A 9 18.60 -3.78 -13.37
C THR A 9 17.82 -3.54 -12.09
N ILE A 10 16.85 -2.63 -12.12
CA ILE A 10 15.85 -2.50 -11.07
C ILE A 10 15.06 -3.81 -11.11
N ASN A 11 15.19 -4.66 -10.10
CA ASN A 11 14.28 -5.79 -9.91
C ASN A 11 12.88 -5.20 -9.68
N ILE A 12 12.00 -5.33 -10.67
CA ILE A 12 10.60 -4.85 -10.63
C ILE A 12 9.70 -5.83 -9.84
N ASP A 13 10.27 -6.94 -9.35
CA ASP A 13 9.56 -8.08 -8.75
C ASP A 13 8.96 -7.85 -7.35
N GLU A 14 9.17 -6.69 -6.72
CA GLU A 14 8.63 -6.41 -5.38
C GLU A 14 7.82 -5.10 -5.33
N GLN A 15 6.98 -4.84 -6.34
CA GLN A 15 6.00 -3.77 -6.19
C GLN A 15 5.02 -4.13 -5.06
N PRO A 16 4.83 -3.25 -4.08
CA PRO A 16 3.93 -3.51 -2.97
C PRO A 16 2.51 -3.69 -3.52
N LEU A 17 1.92 -4.84 -3.20
CA LEU A 17 0.56 -5.22 -3.61
C LEU A 17 -0.48 -4.17 -3.18
N VAL A 18 -0.22 -3.54 -2.04
CA VAL A 18 -1.08 -2.55 -1.40
C VAL A 18 -0.36 -1.21 -1.26
N ILE A 19 -1.02 -0.12 -1.65
CA ILE A 19 -0.59 1.25 -1.39
C ILE A 19 -1.63 1.89 -0.46
N LEU A 20 -1.20 2.35 0.70
CA LEU A 20 -2.01 3.00 1.72
C LEU A 20 -1.69 4.50 1.75
N HIS A 21 -2.61 5.30 1.26
CA HIS A 21 -2.59 6.74 1.47
C HIS A 21 -3.15 7.05 2.86
N THR A 22 -2.39 7.84 3.63
CA THR A 22 -2.65 8.16 5.03
C THR A 22 -2.46 9.65 5.26
N MET A 23 -3.11 10.16 6.30
CA MET A 23 -2.84 11.51 6.82
C MET A 23 -2.45 11.41 8.30
N SER A 24 -1.82 12.45 8.82
CA SER A 24 -1.62 12.65 10.26
C SER A 24 -2.96 12.64 10.99
N ASP A 25 -3.02 12.04 12.18
CA ASP A 25 -4.23 11.89 13.04
C ASP A 25 -5.41 11.06 12.48
N CYS A 26 -5.21 10.25 11.43
CA CYS A 26 -6.23 9.35 10.93
C CYS A 26 -6.27 8.01 11.71
N HIS A 27 -7.24 7.87 12.62
CA HIS A 27 -7.41 6.65 13.42
C HIS A 27 -7.64 5.39 12.57
N LEU A 28 -8.38 5.51 11.46
CA LEU A 28 -8.65 4.38 10.55
C LEU A 28 -7.40 3.97 9.75
N CYS A 29 -6.49 4.92 9.49
CA CYS A 29 -5.22 4.66 8.83
C CYS A 29 -4.28 3.84 9.72
N ILE A 30 -4.25 4.13 11.03
CA ILE A 30 -3.51 3.32 12.02
C ILE A 30 -4.05 1.88 12.03
N LYS A 31 -5.37 1.71 12.02
CA LYS A 31 -6.00 0.38 11.94
C LYS A 31 -5.61 -0.37 10.66
N CYS A 32 -5.59 0.32 9.51
CA CYS A 32 -5.14 -0.30 8.26
C CYS A 32 -3.69 -0.78 8.33
N LYS A 33 -2.77 0.04 8.85
CA LYS A 33 -1.36 -0.33 9.03
C LYS A 33 -1.22 -1.58 9.91
N HIS A 34 -1.89 -1.59 11.06
CA HIS A 34 -1.85 -2.73 11.98
C HIS A 34 -2.42 -4.00 11.34
N LEU A 35 -3.52 -3.89 10.58
CA LEU A 35 -4.11 -5.02 9.87
C LEU A 35 -3.14 -5.59 8.84
N LEU A 36 -2.56 -4.75 7.98
CA LEU A 36 -1.60 -5.20 6.96
C LEU A 36 -0.37 -5.84 7.59
N GLN A 37 0.15 -5.28 8.69
CA GLN A 37 1.27 -5.85 9.45
C GLN A 37 0.90 -7.19 10.11
N HIS A 38 -0.28 -7.30 10.72
CA HIS A 38 -0.72 -8.52 11.39
C HIS A 38 -0.81 -9.72 10.44
N TRP A 39 -1.19 -9.47 9.19
CA TRP A 39 -1.29 -10.48 8.13
C TRP A 39 -0.03 -10.57 7.25
N ASN A 40 1.08 -9.93 7.66
CA ASN A 40 2.35 -9.93 6.95
C ASN A 40 2.23 -9.52 5.45
N ILE A 41 1.32 -8.59 5.15
CA ILE A 41 1.07 -8.09 3.81
C ILE A 41 2.09 -7.01 3.49
N SER A 42 2.78 -7.11 2.34
CA SER A 42 3.65 -6.05 1.85
C SER A 42 2.82 -4.85 1.38
N TYR A 43 3.13 -3.67 1.91
CA TYR A 43 2.46 -2.42 1.54
C TYR A 43 3.41 -1.23 1.54
N ALA A 44 3.11 -0.25 0.69
CA ALA A 44 3.70 1.08 0.75
C ALA A 44 2.74 2.08 1.40
N THR A 45 3.28 3.11 2.03
CA THR A 45 2.50 4.22 2.58
C THR A 45 2.83 5.52 1.87
N VAL A 46 1.80 6.27 1.50
CA VAL A 46 1.90 7.64 1.00
C VAL A 46 1.28 8.54 2.06
N GLU A 47 2.05 9.49 2.59
CA GLU A 47 1.53 10.48 3.52
C GLU A 47 1.06 11.70 2.73
N ASP A 48 -0.25 11.93 2.75
CA ASP A 48 -0.87 13.05 2.07
C ASP A 48 -1.14 14.20 3.04
N ASN A 49 -1.15 15.40 2.49
CA ASN A 49 -1.59 16.58 3.23
C ASN A 49 -3.13 16.58 3.38
N PRO A 50 -3.66 17.10 4.50
CA PRO A 50 -5.09 17.09 4.83
C PRO A 50 -5.97 17.96 3.90
N SER A 51 -5.42 18.49 2.82
CA SER A 51 -6.10 19.32 1.83
C SER A 51 -6.95 18.54 0.82
N SER A 52 -7.00 17.21 0.93
CA SER A 52 -7.88 16.38 0.08
C SER A 52 -9.27 16.27 0.72
N ASP A 53 -10.32 16.54 -0.07
CA ASP A 53 -11.72 16.30 0.32
C ASP A 53 -12.06 14.79 0.43
N GLU A 54 -11.14 13.90 0.09
CA GLU A 54 -11.35 12.46 0.17
C GLU A 54 -11.17 11.92 1.60
N PRO A 55 -12.05 11.00 2.05
CA PRO A 55 -11.92 10.37 3.35
C PRO A 55 -10.73 9.40 3.35
N TYR A 56 -9.82 9.58 4.31
CA TYR A 56 -8.71 8.67 4.55
C TYR A 56 -9.14 7.48 5.43
N PRO A 57 -8.50 6.31 5.26
CA PRO A 57 -7.42 6.00 4.32
C PRO A 57 -7.92 5.73 2.89
N ILE A 58 -7.08 6.04 1.91
CA ILE A 58 -7.29 5.59 0.52
C ILE A 58 -6.39 4.38 0.29
N LEU A 59 -6.99 3.24 -0.06
CA LEU A 59 -6.30 1.98 -0.31
C LEU A 59 -6.29 1.70 -1.80
N PHE A 60 -5.11 1.39 -2.34
CA PHE A 60 -4.99 0.81 -3.67
C PHE A 60 -4.45 -0.61 -3.55
N ILE A 61 -5.11 -1.57 -4.20
CA ILE A 61 -4.66 -2.96 -4.28
C ILE A 61 -4.58 -3.31 -5.76
N ASN A 62 -3.40 -3.74 -6.23
CA ASN A 62 -3.16 -3.96 -7.66
C ASN A 62 -3.57 -2.75 -8.53
N GLY A 63 -3.29 -1.53 -8.05
CA GLY A 63 -3.63 -0.27 -8.74
C GLY A 63 -5.10 0.15 -8.71
N ASN A 64 -5.99 -0.63 -8.10
CA ASN A 64 -7.41 -0.32 -8.00
C ASN A 64 -7.76 0.25 -6.62
N LYS A 65 -8.60 1.29 -6.56
CA LYS A 65 -9.06 1.86 -5.30
C LYS A 65 -10.01 0.89 -4.59
N HIS A 66 -9.76 0.67 -3.30
CA HIS A 66 -10.55 -0.19 -2.43
C HIS A 66 -10.94 0.53 -1.14
N SER A 67 -12.04 0.11 -0.53
CA SER A 67 -12.38 0.50 0.83
C SER A 67 -11.69 -0.41 1.85
N TYR A 68 -11.65 0.03 3.10
CA TYR A 68 -11.19 -0.79 4.21
C TYR A 68 -11.98 -2.11 4.35
N GLU A 69 -13.29 -2.08 4.10
CA GLU A 69 -14.14 -3.27 4.18
C GLU A 69 -13.79 -4.28 3.08
N MET A 70 -13.49 -3.81 1.87
CA MET A 70 -13.02 -4.67 0.78
C MET A 70 -11.64 -5.27 1.11
N LEU A 71 -10.74 -4.50 1.73
CA LEU A 71 -9.46 -5.02 2.21
C LEU A 71 -9.67 -6.18 3.20
N LEU A 72 -10.55 -6.01 4.18
CA LEU A 72 -10.89 -7.05 5.15
C LEU A 72 -11.45 -8.31 4.48
N GLN A 73 -12.35 -8.15 3.51
CA GLN A 73 -12.91 -9.28 2.75
C GLN A 73 -11.83 -10.01 1.96
N LYS A 74 -10.95 -9.29 1.27
CA LYS A 74 -9.86 -9.89 0.49
C LYS A 74 -8.87 -10.66 1.38
N ILE A 75 -8.51 -10.13 2.54
CA ILE A 75 -7.68 -10.83 3.53
C ILE A 75 -8.39 -12.10 4.00
N LYS A 76 -9.67 -11.99 4.38
CA LYS A 76 -10.47 -13.12 4.87
C LYS A 76 -10.62 -14.22 3.81
N ASN A 77 -10.72 -13.84 2.55
CA ASN A 77 -10.81 -14.76 1.41
C ASN A 77 -9.44 -15.34 1.00
N GLY A 78 -8.34 -14.86 1.58
CA GLY A 78 -6.97 -15.26 1.20
C GLY A 78 -6.54 -14.72 -0.17
N GLU A 79 -7.19 -13.67 -0.67
CA GLU A 79 -6.82 -13.03 -1.95
C GLU A 79 -5.56 -12.16 -1.81
N ILE A 80 -5.26 -11.71 -0.59
CA ILE A 80 -4.09 -10.89 -0.24
C ILE A 80 -3.56 -11.31 1.13
N GLY A 81 -2.24 -11.45 1.26
CA GLY A 81 -1.58 -11.98 2.47
C GLY A 81 -1.38 -13.49 2.43
N SER A 82 -0.26 -13.96 2.99
CA SER A 82 0.15 -15.36 3.02
C SER A 82 0.82 -15.74 4.33
#